data_AF-A0A1H6L246-F1
#
_entry.id   AF-A0A1H6L246-F1
#
_cell.length_a   1.000
_cell.length_b   1.000
_cell.length_c   1.000
_cell.angle_alpha   90.00
_cell.angle_beta   90.00
_cell.angle_gamma   90.00
#
_symmetry.space_group_name_H-M   'P 1'
#
loop_
_entity.id
_entity.type
_entity.pdbx_description
1 polymer ?
#
loop_
_entity_poly.entity_id
_entity_poly.type
_entity_poly.pdbx_seq_one_letter_code
_entity_poly.pdbx_strand_id
1 'polypeptide(L)'
;MEATRAIALVSDWIRSRGLDYPTEGLEADRFEAGWSVYAPVEVDESDPMAFLEMPVGRSVFLVGDSGRIEEVSSSVPPLQAQAAFAATELGVQGSNGDTSAADFMAEFERQFHEAAGEDAPVASFTVVDAPPEGPNLAEGPDDDAAIAEEASRLIEPIVQQLAQLGPDGWEEFDAEFAFTVSSQIAQLQFSSQDRTGLVPVPQSVAALVSRQREVAAQMPAGPWWRLILNVTKQGETTVNYDYGDEPFPEDQLVAPEHYRDDLEAYPRSRIPVWLAGYVAGPAAQSRAPRQAAEAAEAASAAVVTADLPPLPELRARWAVLSAIYAGVESGWGPRVFPGHLWYESDRRSGSTLFVLPGERAVLSGGKWDSELLEAAYNGGRPLPDLYTGAPAWVNDSALNTRIRNGLLSFCYWWADGQWHRGATDTSGELDAALPAVRTPDDTVSAMVALTGPGTEAQCAALLAAAVEHSATTAAVAAIFTNVPGADVAAAVNQLSLAGVLAG
;
A
#
# COMPACT_ATOMS: atom_id res chain seq x y z
N MET A 1 -29.19 7.40 21.36
CA MET A 1 -28.52 7.29 22.68
C MET A 1 -28.48 8.66 23.37
N GLU A 2 -28.48 8.74 24.70
CA GLU A 2 -28.37 10.01 25.48
C GLU A 2 -26.90 10.40 25.74
N ALA A 3 -26.59 11.70 25.83
CA ALA A 3 -25.22 12.23 26.00
C ALA A 3 -24.49 11.64 27.21
N THR A 4 -25.15 11.59 28.38
CA THR A 4 -24.58 11.02 29.61
C THR A 4 -24.19 9.55 29.45
N ARG A 5 -24.92 8.81 28.61
CA ARG A 5 -24.63 7.39 28.34
C ARG A 5 -23.44 7.24 27.39
N ALA A 6 -23.28 8.13 26.41
CA ALA A 6 -22.10 8.16 25.54
C ALA A 6 -20.81 8.48 26.34
N ILE A 7 -20.88 9.46 27.25
CA ILE A 7 -19.76 9.81 28.14
C ILE A 7 -19.39 8.63 29.06
N ALA A 8 -20.36 7.94 29.64
CA ALA A 8 -20.12 6.78 30.48
C ALA A 8 -19.45 5.63 29.70
N LEU A 9 -19.93 5.34 28.48
CA LEU A 9 -19.37 4.32 27.59
C LEU A 9 -17.90 4.62 27.24
N VAL A 10 -17.58 5.86 26.89
CA VAL A 10 -16.21 6.27 26.58
C VAL A 10 -15.31 6.22 27.81
N SER A 11 -15.82 6.66 28.97
CA SER A 11 -15.07 6.58 30.23
C SER A 11 -14.71 5.15 30.60
N ASP A 12 -15.64 4.20 30.44
CA ASP A 12 -15.38 2.78 30.71
C ASP A 12 -14.43 2.19 29.65
N TRP A 13 -14.56 2.59 28.39
CA TRP A 13 -13.68 2.17 27.30
C TRP A 13 -12.23 2.62 27.54
N ILE A 14 -12.01 3.90 27.90
CA ILE A 14 -10.70 4.45 28.26
C ILE A 14 -10.08 3.67 29.42
N ARG A 15 -10.84 3.42 30.51
CA ARG A 15 -10.34 2.66 31.67
C ARG A 15 -10.00 1.22 31.31
N SER A 16 -10.83 0.56 30.50
CA SER A 16 -10.63 -0.85 30.12
C SER A 16 -9.37 -1.08 29.28
N ARG A 17 -8.95 -0.06 28.53
CA ARG A 17 -7.77 -0.08 27.66
C ARG A 17 -6.54 0.58 28.28
N GLY A 18 -6.65 1.13 29.49
CA GLY A 18 -5.54 1.77 30.19
C GLY A 18 -4.98 2.98 29.46
N LEU A 19 -5.81 3.71 28.71
CA LEU A 19 -5.36 4.87 27.94
C LEU A 19 -5.08 6.06 28.87
N ASP A 20 -4.02 6.80 28.57
CA ASP A 20 -3.65 8.03 29.28
C ASP A 20 -4.52 9.21 28.80
N TYR A 21 -5.83 9.13 29.08
CA TYR A 21 -6.84 10.12 28.70
C TYR A 21 -7.80 10.41 29.87
N PRO A 22 -8.17 11.68 30.14
CA PRO A 22 -9.02 12.02 31.28
C PRO A 22 -10.42 11.41 31.15
N THR A 23 -10.94 10.87 32.26
CA THR A 23 -12.30 10.28 32.32
C THR A 23 -13.30 11.13 33.09
N GLU A 24 -12.87 12.29 33.58
CA GLU A 24 -13.72 13.29 34.24
C GLU A 24 -13.81 14.56 33.38
N GLY A 25 -14.96 15.24 33.42
CA GLY A 25 -15.16 16.51 32.70
C GLY A 25 -15.35 16.39 31.18
N LEU A 26 -15.62 15.19 30.67
CA LEU A 26 -15.89 14.95 29.24
C LEU A 26 -17.18 15.64 28.78
N GLU A 27 -17.16 16.19 27.57
CA GLU A 27 -18.31 16.72 26.86
C GLU A 27 -18.69 15.83 25.67
N ALA A 28 -19.94 15.91 25.24
CA ALA A 28 -20.48 15.10 24.15
C ALA A 28 -21.34 15.92 23.21
N ASP A 29 -20.91 16.02 21.95
CA ASP A 29 -21.62 16.72 20.88
C ASP A 29 -22.38 15.75 19.98
N ARG A 30 -23.63 16.07 19.66
CA ARG A 30 -24.49 15.23 18.82
C ARG A 30 -24.16 15.41 17.34
N PHE A 31 -24.05 14.30 16.60
CA PHE A 31 -24.06 14.30 15.13
C PHE A 31 -25.05 13.24 14.59
N GLU A 32 -25.17 13.17 13.26
CA GLU A 32 -26.24 12.42 12.57
C GLU A 32 -26.37 10.95 12.99
N ALA A 33 -25.25 10.26 13.25
CA ALA A 33 -25.20 8.83 13.59
C ALA A 33 -24.72 8.53 15.02
N GLY A 34 -24.51 9.53 15.87
CA GLY A 34 -23.87 9.30 17.17
C GLY A 34 -23.50 10.55 17.97
N TRP A 35 -22.53 10.38 18.86
CA TRP A 35 -21.98 11.41 19.75
C TRP A 35 -20.47 11.50 19.61
N SER A 36 -19.94 12.70 19.56
CA SER A 36 -18.51 12.98 19.61
C SER A 36 -18.15 13.35 21.04
N VAL A 37 -17.42 12.48 21.73
CA VAL A 37 -17.05 12.64 23.14
C VAL A 37 -15.57 13.03 23.25
N TYR A 38 -15.29 14.10 23.98
CA TYR A 38 -13.93 14.64 24.12
C TYR A 38 -13.76 15.39 25.45
N ALA A 39 -12.52 15.58 25.86
CA ALA A 39 -12.19 16.49 26.96
C ALA A 39 -12.13 17.94 26.43
N PRO A 40 -13.01 18.85 26.88
CA PRO A 40 -12.95 20.26 26.49
C PRO A 40 -11.66 20.88 27.01
N VAL A 41 -11.13 21.86 26.28
CA VAL A 41 -9.98 22.64 26.74
C VAL A 41 -10.36 24.08 26.89
N GLU A 42 -10.28 24.55 28.14
CA GLU A 42 -10.37 25.96 28.46
C GLU A 42 -9.14 26.67 27.90
N VAL A 43 -9.36 27.49 26.89
CA VAL A 43 -8.36 28.40 26.36
C VAL A 43 -8.66 29.77 26.94
N ASP A 44 -7.69 30.41 27.60
CA ASP A 44 -7.84 31.80 28.01
C ASP A 44 -7.80 32.69 26.77
N GLU A 45 -8.98 33.09 26.29
CA GLU A 45 -9.16 33.93 25.09
C GLU A 45 -8.50 35.32 25.22
N SER A 46 -8.07 35.70 26.42
CA SER A 46 -7.33 36.95 26.65
C SER A 46 -5.83 36.84 26.38
N ASP A 47 -5.29 35.63 26.23
CA ASP A 47 -3.89 35.37 25.87
C ASP A 47 -3.74 34.90 24.40
N PRO A 48 -3.19 35.74 23.51
CA PRO A 48 -2.98 35.38 22.10
C PRO A 48 -1.92 34.29 21.88
N MET A 49 -1.19 33.85 22.90
CA MET A 49 -0.21 32.76 22.83
C MET A 49 -0.71 31.42 23.40
N ALA A 50 -1.91 31.38 23.97
CA ALA A 50 -2.47 30.18 24.62
C ALA A 50 -2.62 28.95 23.69
N PHE A 51 -2.65 29.16 22.37
CA PHE A 51 -2.69 28.07 21.38
C PHE A 51 -1.42 27.19 21.36
N LEU A 52 -0.26 27.72 21.81
CA LEU A 52 0.99 26.95 21.88
C LEU A 52 1.00 25.93 23.02
N GLU A 53 0.14 26.13 24.02
CA GLU A 53 0.02 25.24 25.18
C GLU A 53 -1.06 24.15 24.97
N MET A 54 -1.69 24.11 23.79
CA MET A 54 -2.66 23.07 23.46
C MET A 54 -1.96 21.72 23.22
N PRO A 55 -2.25 20.67 24.01
CA PRO A 55 -1.75 19.32 23.72
C PRO A 55 -2.08 18.87 22.30
N VAL A 56 -1.08 18.35 21.58
CA VAL A 56 -1.16 17.90 20.17
C VAL A 56 -1.42 16.40 20.12
N GLY A 57 -2.25 15.94 19.17
CA GLY A 57 -2.58 14.51 19.02
C GLY A 57 -3.69 14.05 19.96
N ARG A 58 -4.72 14.86 20.18
CA ARG A 58 -5.81 14.50 21.09
C ARG A 58 -6.78 13.54 20.41
N SER A 59 -7.23 12.59 21.19
CA SER A 59 -8.26 11.66 20.79
C SER A 59 -9.64 12.29 20.94
N VAL A 60 -10.49 12.13 19.93
CA VAL A 60 -11.92 12.36 19.97
C VAL A 60 -12.59 11.01 19.78
N PHE A 61 -13.52 10.66 20.67
CA PHE A 61 -14.19 9.37 20.64
C PHE A 61 -15.54 9.51 19.98
N LEU A 62 -15.73 8.85 18.84
CA LEU A 62 -17.02 8.78 18.16
C LEU A 62 -17.80 7.59 18.70
N VAL A 63 -18.97 7.85 19.25
CA VAL A 63 -19.87 6.87 19.84
C VAL A 63 -21.12 6.78 18.99
N GLY A 64 -21.32 5.65 18.33
CA GLY A 64 -22.52 5.38 17.54
C GLY A 64 -23.73 5.21 18.44
N ASP A 65 -24.93 5.45 17.91
CA ASP A 65 -26.15 5.12 18.64
C ASP A 65 -26.29 3.62 18.94
N SER A 66 -25.56 2.78 18.18
CA SER A 66 -25.38 1.34 18.41
C SER A 66 -24.49 0.99 19.61
N GLY A 67 -23.74 1.95 20.15
CA GLY A 67 -22.74 1.74 21.20
C GLY A 67 -21.34 1.40 20.70
N ARG A 68 -21.09 1.39 19.38
CA ARG A 68 -19.74 1.33 18.82
C ARG A 68 -18.94 2.56 19.22
N ILE A 69 -17.71 2.37 19.69
CA ILE A 69 -16.79 3.44 20.06
C ILE A 69 -15.58 3.35 19.15
N GLU A 70 -15.25 4.45 18.49
CA GLU A 70 -14.05 4.59 17.66
C GLU A 70 -13.24 5.78 18.14
N GLU A 71 -11.95 5.55 18.37
CA GLU A 71 -11.00 6.59 18.71
C GLU A 71 -10.46 7.22 17.42
N VAL A 72 -10.63 8.53 17.28
CA VAL A 72 -10.15 9.26 16.11
C VAL A 72 -9.18 10.36 16.55
N SER A 73 -8.06 10.45 15.85
CA SER A 73 -7.10 11.54 16.05
C SER A 73 -7.68 12.90 15.68
N SER A 74 -7.40 13.92 16.47
CA SER A 74 -7.73 15.32 16.18
C SER A 74 -7.06 15.86 14.90
N SER A 75 -6.13 15.12 14.29
CA SER A 75 -5.52 15.45 13.00
C SER A 75 -6.44 15.17 11.81
N VAL A 76 -7.53 14.42 12.01
CA VAL A 76 -8.57 14.20 11.00
C VAL A 76 -9.67 15.26 11.20
N PRO A 77 -10.09 16.00 10.15
CA PRO A 77 -11.15 17.00 10.28
C PRO A 77 -12.44 16.39 10.88
N PRO A 78 -13.05 17.01 11.92
CA PRO A 78 -14.16 16.40 12.65
C PRO A 78 -15.34 15.98 11.77
N LEU A 79 -15.70 16.80 10.78
CA LEU A 79 -16.79 16.47 9.85
C LEU A 79 -16.45 15.27 8.96
N GLN A 80 -15.18 15.09 8.59
CA GLN A 80 -14.74 13.96 7.77
C GLN A 80 -14.73 12.67 8.58
N ALA A 81 -14.22 12.74 9.82
CA ALA A 81 -14.26 11.62 10.76
C ALA A 81 -15.70 11.20 11.09
N GLN A 82 -16.57 12.17 11.37
CA GLN A 82 -18.00 11.92 11.63
C GLN A 82 -18.71 11.35 10.41
N ALA A 83 -18.41 11.82 9.19
CA ALA A 83 -19.01 11.30 7.97
C ALA A 83 -18.55 9.87 7.66
N ALA A 84 -17.26 9.55 7.84
CA ALA A 84 -16.74 8.19 7.68
C ALA A 84 -17.34 7.24 8.74
N PHE A 85 -17.36 7.68 10.00
CA PHE A 85 -17.98 6.93 11.09
C PHE A 85 -19.49 6.74 10.87
N ALA A 86 -20.19 7.77 10.37
CA ALA A 86 -21.62 7.70 10.04
C ALA A 86 -21.88 6.78 8.85
N ALA A 87 -21.04 6.77 7.82
CA ALA A 87 -21.16 5.81 6.71
C ALA A 87 -21.02 4.37 7.21
N THR A 88 -20.08 4.12 8.12
CA THR A 88 -19.90 2.81 8.77
C THR A 88 -21.05 2.50 9.73
N GLU A 89 -21.51 3.46 10.54
CA GLU A 89 -22.69 3.30 11.41
C GLU A 89 -23.97 3.08 10.61
N LEU A 90 -24.15 3.70 9.43
CA LEU A 90 -25.33 3.52 8.59
C LEU A 90 -25.28 2.21 7.80
N GLY A 91 -24.08 1.77 7.41
CA GLY A 91 -23.85 0.41 6.93
C GLY A 91 -24.16 -0.64 8.01
N VAL A 92 -23.85 -0.31 9.28
CA VAL A 92 -24.13 -1.13 10.46
C VAL A 92 -25.57 -0.96 10.99
N GLN A 93 -26.25 0.18 10.78
CA GLN A 93 -27.66 0.42 11.15
C GLN A 93 -28.63 -0.14 10.11
N GLY A 94 -28.23 -0.23 8.84
CA GLY A 94 -28.87 -1.09 7.85
C GLY A 94 -28.78 -2.58 8.21
N SER A 95 -27.89 -2.95 9.13
CA SER A 95 -27.69 -4.31 9.66
C SER A 95 -27.98 -4.47 11.16
N ASN A 96 -28.50 -3.45 11.86
CA ASN A 96 -28.77 -3.48 13.31
C ASN A 96 -30.23 -3.17 13.63
N GLY A 97 -31.14 -3.88 12.96
CA GLY A 97 -32.40 -4.23 13.59
C GLY A 97 -32.15 -5.40 14.54
N ASP A 98 -31.61 -5.12 15.73
CA ASP A 98 -31.46 -6.06 16.86
C ASP A 98 -31.23 -7.52 16.41
N THR A 99 -30.15 -7.73 15.69
CA THR A 99 -29.83 -9.02 15.09
C THR A 99 -28.45 -9.43 15.65
N SER A 100 -28.45 -10.39 16.57
CA SER A 100 -27.25 -11.02 17.12
C SER A 100 -26.32 -11.56 16.01
N ALA A 101 -25.09 -11.98 16.32
CA ALA A 101 -24.26 -12.68 15.31
C ALA A 101 -25.00 -13.88 14.69
N ALA A 102 -25.91 -14.53 15.43
CA ALA A 102 -26.77 -15.61 14.93
C ALA A 102 -27.83 -15.17 13.90
N ASP A 103 -27.97 -13.88 13.70
CA ASP A 103 -29.14 -13.18 13.21
C ASP A 103 -28.70 -12.39 11.96
N PHE A 104 -27.48 -11.84 11.98
CA PHE A 104 -26.66 -11.62 10.77
C PHE A 104 -26.36 -12.94 10.06
N MET A 105 -25.98 -14.00 10.80
CA MET A 105 -25.87 -15.35 10.22
C MET A 105 -27.21 -15.83 9.68
N ALA A 106 -28.34 -15.59 10.35
CA ALA A 106 -29.66 -15.96 9.81
C ALA A 106 -30.08 -15.13 8.58
N GLU A 107 -29.75 -13.84 8.51
CA GLU A 107 -30.00 -12.99 7.34
C GLU A 107 -29.12 -13.38 6.16
N PHE A 108 -27.84 -13.65 6.43
CA PHE A 108 -26.89 -14.17 5.47
C PHE A 108 -27.31 -15.57 4.97
N GLU A 109 -27.61 -16.51 5.89
CA GLU A 109 -28.15 -17.84 5.62
C GLU A 109 -29.45 -17.74 4.83
N ARG A 110 -30.35 -16.79 5.11
CA ARG A 110 -31.59 -16.61 4.34
C ARG A 110 -31.30 -16.21 2.90
N GLN A 111 -30.41 -15.22 2.70
CA GLN A 111 -30.01 -14.80 1.35
C GLN A 111 -29.32 -15.95 0.60
N PHE A 112 -28.57 -16.79 1.29
CA PHE A 112 -27.83 -17.92 0.74
C PHE A 112 -28.73 -19.14 0.44
N HIS A 113 -29.69 -19.46 1.31
CA HIS A 113 -30.66 -20.56 1.18
C HIS A 113 -31.66 -20.39 0.04
N GLU A 114 -31.94 -19.15 -0.40
CA GLU A 114 -32.83 -18.92 -1.55
C GLU A 114 -32.27 -19.47 -2.89
N ALA A 115 -31.02 -19.97 -2.92
CA ALA A 115 -30.35 -20.46 -4.13
C ALA A 115 -29.69 -21.86 -4.02
N ALA A 116 -29.62 -22.49 -2.86
CA ALA A 116 -28.86 -23.74 -2.67
C ALA A 116 -29.75 -24.98 -2.47
N GLY A 117 -29.43 -26.07 -3.17
CA GLY A 117 -29.99 -27.40 -2.94
C GLY A 117 -29.22 -28.16 -1.83
N GLU A 118 -29.90 -29.09 -1.16
CA GLU A 118 -29.40 -29.83 0.00
C GLU A 118 -28.16 -30.70 -0.30
N ASP A 119 -27.10 -30.61 0.52
CA ASP A 119 -26.04 -31.62 0.63
C ASP A 119 -25.34 -31.64 2.00
N ALA A 120 -24.68 -32.77 2.31
CA ALA A 120 -24.26 -33.24 3.64
C ALA A 120 -22.94 -32.64 4.21
N PRO A 121 -22.71 -32.69 5.54
CA PRO A 121 -21.55 -32.08 6.20
C PRO A 121 -20.21 -32.83 5.98
N VAL A 122 -19.12 -32.05 5.98
CA VAL A 122 -17.72 -32.47 5.75
C VAL A 122 -17.15 -33.23 6.95
N ALA A 123 -16.49 -34.37 6.73
CA ALA A 123 -16.03 -35.28 7.80
C ALA A 123 -14.51 -35.29 8.06
N SER A 124 -13.69 -34.66 7.20
CA SER A 124 -12.22 -34.66 7.34
C SER A 124 -11.57 -33.59 6.48
N PHE A 125 -10.52 -32.95 6.98
CA PHE A 125 -9.69 -32.01 6.22
C PHE A 125 -8.35 -32.66 5.83
N THR A 126 -7.85 -32.34 4.64
CA THR A 126 -6.57 -32.85 4.09
C THR A 126 -5.76 -31.66 3.59
N VAL A 127 -4.55 -31.46 4.13
CA VAL A 127 -3.64 -30.43 3.62
C VAL A 127 -3.03 -30.90 2.29
N VAL A 128 -3.26 -30.16 1.20
CA VAL A 128 -2.92 -30.58 -0.16
C VAL A 128 -1.58 -29.99 -0.63
N ASP A 129 -1.18 -28.85 -0.08
CA ASP A 129 0.15 -28.24 -0.28
C ASP A 129 0.86 -28.09 1.06
N ALA A 130 1.89 -28.92 1.27
CA ALA A 130 2.93 -28.68 2.25
C ALA A 130 4.07 -27.87 1.57
N PRO A 131 4.88 -27.11 2.32
CA PRO A 131 5.97 -26.34 1.74
C PRO A 131 6.85 -27.23 0.85
N PRO A 132 7.38 -26.73 -0.29
CA PRO A 132 8.27 -27.53 -1.12
C PRO A 132 9.46 -28.01 -0.28
N GLU A 133 9.78 -29.30 -0.37
CA GLU A 133 11.01 -29.85 0.20
C GLU A 133 12.19 -29.04 -0.35
N GLY A 134 12.75 -28.15 0.47
CA GLY A 134 13.98 -27.44 0.16
C GLY A 134 15.11 -28.44 -0.12
N PRO A 135 16.15 -28.05 -0.87
CA PRO A 135 17.18 -28.97 -1.32
C PRO A 135 17.89 -29.58 -0.12
N ASN A 136 17.59 -30.86 0.13
CA ASN A 136 18.23 -31.82 1.03
C ASN A 136 19.24 -31.19 2.00
N LEU A 137 18.71 -30.47 3.01
CA LEU A 137 19.49 -29.99 4.13
C LEU A 137 19.82 -31.21 4.99
N ALA A 138 21.10 -31.50 5.09
CA ALA A 138 21.62 -32.52 6.00
C ALA A 138 20.97 -32.38 7.38
N GLU A 139 20.54 -33.51 7.94
CA GLU A 139 19.96 -33.72 9.28
C GLU A 139 20.33 -32.59 10.28
N GLY A 140 19.44 -31.61 10.40
CA GLY A 140 19.33 -30.77 11.60
C GLY A 140 18.70 -31.58 12.74
N PRO A 141 18.87 -31.18 14.01
CA PRO A 141 18.47 -31.99 15.16
C PRO A 141 16.95 -32.19 15.16
N ASP A 142 16.47 -33.33 15.64
CA ASP A 142 15.07 -33.79 15.81
C ASP A 142 14.04 -32.70 16.19
N ASP A 143 14.51 -31.62 16.83
CA ASP A 143 13.71 -30.54 17.40
C ASP A 143 13.01 -29.65 16.33
N ASP A 144 13.67 -29.30 15.22
CA ASP A 144 13.06 -28.42 14.20
C ASP A 144 11.89 -29.11 13.48
N ALA A 145 12.04 -30.41 13.21
CA ALA A 145 10.97 -31.23 12.62
C ALA A 145 9.80 -31.39 13.59
N ALA A 146 10.08 -31.57 14.88
CA ALA A 146 9.05 -31.65 15.92
C ALA A 146 8.27 -30.34 16.09
N ILE A 147 8.95 -29.19 16.03
CA ILE A 147 8.33 -27.86 16.05
C ILE A 147 7.44 -27.66 14.82
N ALA A 148 7.93 -28.01 13.62
CA ALA A 148 7.16 -27.92 12.40
C ALA A 148 5.91 -28.81 12.42
N GLU A 149 6.03 -30.04 12.95
CA GLU A 149 4.90 -30.95 13.14
C GLU A 149 3.90 -30.40 14.17
N GLU A 150 4.36 -29.80 15.27
CA GLU A 150 3.49 -29.14 16.24
C GLU A 150 2.75 -27.94 15.64
N ALA A 151 3.45 -27.05 14.92
CA ALA A 151 2.85 -25.92 14.23
C ALA A 151 1.80 -26.36 13.19
N SER A 152 2.08 -27.46 12.49
CA SER A 152 1.15 -28.04 11.50
C SER A 152 -0.08 -28.65 12.16
N ARG A 153 0.08 -29.35 13.30
CA ARG A 153 -1.05 -29.92 14.07
C ARG A 153 -2.02 -28.85 14.60
N LEU A 154 -1.56 -27.61 14.78
CA LEU A 154 -2.40 -26.50 15.21
C LEU A 154 -3.27 -25.90 14.09
N ILE A 155 -3.01 -26.22 12.82
CA ILE A 155 -3.83 -25.73 11.69
C ILE A 155 -5.21 -26.39 11.66
N GLU A 156 -5.29 -27.70 11.86
CA GLU A 156 -6.55 -28.46 11.84
C GLU A 156 -7.64 -27.88 12.75
N PRO A 157 -7.40 -27.60 14.05
CA PRO A 157 -8.43 -27.01 14.91
C PRO A 157 -8.80 -25.56 14.53
N ILE A 158 -7.91 -24.82 13.85
CA ILE A 158 -8.22 -23.49 13.31
C ILE A 158 -9.20 -23.64 12.14
N VAL A 159 -8.87 -24.50 11.17
CA VAL A 159 -9.71 -24.78 9.99
C VAL A 159 -11.09 -25.29 10.40
N GLN A 160 -11.16 -26.24 11.33
CA GLN A 160 -12.42 -26.79 11.82
C GLN A 160 -13.31 -25.73 12.46
N GLN A 161 -12.74 -24.78 13.22
CA GLN A 161 -13.53 -23.72 13.83
C GLN A 161 -13.96 -22.65 12.83
N LEU A 162 -13.10 -22.32 11.86
CA LEU A 162 -13.47 -21.40 10.78
C LEU A 162 -14.61 -21.98 9.94
N ALA A 163 -14.54 -23.25 9.55
CA ALA A 163 -15.57 -23.93 8.77
C ALA A 163 -16.96 -23.92 9.43
N GLN A 164 -17.01 -23.90 10.78
CA GLN A 164 -18.27 -23.81 11.55
C GLN A 164 -18.91 -22.42 11.53
N LEU A 165 -18.16 -21.39 11.11
CA LEU A 165 -18.68 -20.04 10.90
C LEU A 165 -19.26 -19.87 9.49
N GLY A 166 -19.06 -20.87 8.63
CA GLY A 166 -19.52 -20.84 7.26
C GLY A 166 -21.05 -20.96 7.18
N PRO A 167 -21.67 -20.26 6.22
CA PRO A 167 -23.09 -20.39 5.94
C PRO A 167 -23.41 -21.75 5.34
N ASP A 168 -24.61 -22.27 5.57
CA ASP A 168 -25.03 -23.54 4.97
C ASP A 168 -24.85 -23.55 3.44
N GLY A 169 -24.12 -24.51 2.90
CA GLY A 169 -23.87 -24.67 1.47
C GLY A 169 -22.66 -23.89 0.90
N TRP A 170 -21.76 -23.40 1.76
CA TRP A 170 -20.47 -22.87 1.31
C TRP A 170 -19.67 -23.92 0.52
N GLU A 171 -18.90 -23.46 -0.47
CA GLU A 171 -18.08 -24.32 -1.33
C GLU A 171 -16.59 -24.19 -1.03
N GLU A 172 -16.16 -22.99 -0.67
CA GLU A 172 -14.80 -22.68 -0.29
C GLU A 172 -14.78 -21.54 0.73
N PHE A 173 -13.69 -21.44 1.49
CA PHE A 173 -13.37 -20.23 2.23
C PHE A 173 -11.89 -19.89 2.15
N ASP A 174 -11.63 -18.58 2.16
CA ASP A 174 -10.31 -17.99 2.31
C ASP A 174 -10.22 -17.32 3.69
N ALA A 175 -9.18 -17.66 4.45
CA ALA A 175 -8.89 -17.04 5.72
C ALA A 175 -7.48 -16.46 5.71
N GLU A 176 -7.36 -15.16 5.94
CA GLU A 176 -6.10 -14.43 5.93
C GLU A 176 -5.88 -13.76 7.28
N PHE A 177 -4.73 -14.05 7.88
CA PHE A 177 -4.35 -13.54 9.19
C PHE A 177 -3.04 -12.77 9.06
N ALA A 178 -3.02 -11.47 9.36
CA ALA A 178 -1.81 -10.65 9.42
C ALA A 178 -1.51 -10.26 10.87
N PHE A 179 -0.58 -10.98 11.50
CA PHE A 179 -0.37 -10.93 12.95
C PHE A 179 1.05 -10.46 13.29
N THR A 180 1.11 -9.60 14.29
CA THR A 180 2.32 -9.16 14.99
C THR A 180 2.11 -9.39 16.49
N VAL A 181 3.13 -9.11 17.32
CA VAL A 181 2.97 -9.14 18.78
C VAL A 181 1.95 -8.14 19.32
N SER A 182 1.70 -7.02 18.64
CA SER A 182 0.88 -5.91 19.15
C SER A 182 -0.35 -5.57 18.30
N SER A 183 -0.54 -6.21 17.14
CA SER A 183 -1.69 -6.03 16.26
C SER A 183 -2.04 -7.31 15.49
N GLN A 184 -3.34 -7.50 15.27
CA GLN A 184 -3.90 -8.68 14.63
C GLN A 184 -5.02 -8.26 13.66
N ILE A 185 -4.84 -8.57 12.37
CA ILE A 185 -5.89 -8.47 11.36
C ILE A 185 -6.29 -9.88 10.96
N ALA A 186 -7.59 -10.15 10.93
CA ALA A 186 -8.14 -11.41 10.47
C ALA A 186 -9.28 -11.14 9.49
N GLN A 187 -9.20 -11.76 8.32
CA GLN A 187 -10.24 -11.74 7.29
C GLN A 187 -10.65 -13.16 6.99
N LEU A 188 -11.95 -13.41 6.89
CA LEU A 188 -12.51 -14.69 6.52
C LEU A 188 -13.60 -14.42 5.50
N GLN A 189 -13.47 -15.03 4.33
CA GLN A 189 -14.43 -14.94 3.24
C GLN A 189 -14.90 -16.33 2.86
N PHE A 190 -16.21 -16.53 2.81
CA PHE A 190 -16.79 -17.74 2.23
C PHE A 190 -17.25 -17.46 0.81
N SER A 191 -17.14 -18.46 -0.07
CA SER A 191 -17.63 -18.44 -1.44
C SER A 191 -18.60 -19.60 -1.69
N SER A 192 -19.58 -19.37 -2.56
CA SER A 192 -20.44 -20.40 -3.14
C SER A 192 -21.04 -19.90 -4.44
N GLN A 193 -20.87 -20.68 -5.52
CA GLN A 193 -21.25 -20.29 -6.87
C GLN A 193 -20.75 -18.86 -7.23
N ASP A 194 -21.66 -17.89 -7.36
CA ASP A 194 -21.36 -16.49 -7.73
C ASP A 194 -21.39 -15.51 -6.54
N ARG A 195 -21.39 -16.01 -5.29
CA ARG A 195 -21.52 -15.16 -4.09
C ARG A 195 -20.34 -15.33 -3.16
N THR A 196 -19.89 -14.21 -2.59
CA THR A 196 -18.89 -14.17 -1.53
C THR A 196 -19.40 -13.38 -0.34
N GLY A 197 -18.98 -13.77 0.86
CA GLY A 197 -19.41 -13.17 2.12
C GLY A 197 -18.28 -13.09 3.14
N LEU A 198 -18.04 -11.90 3.69
CA LEU A 198 -17.09 -11.73 4.79
C LEU A 198 -17.76 -12.11 6.12
N VAL A 199 -17.05 -12.91 6.91
CA VAL A 199 -17.48 -13.36 8.23
C VAL A 199 -16.44 -12.92 9.27
N PRO A 200 -16.85 -12.24 10.36
CA PRO A 200 -15.91 -11.87 11.42
C PRO A 200 -15.28 -13.10 12.08
N VAL A 201 -13.98 -13.07 12.32
CA VAL A 201 -13.28 -14.14 13.02
C VAL A 201 -13.38 -13.96 14.55
N PRO A 202 -13.91 -14.94 15.30
CA PRO A 202 -13.97 -14.87 16.75
C PRO A 202 -12.60 -14.82 17.42
N GLN A 203 -12.51 -14.13 18.56
CA GLN A 203 -11.27 -14.01 19.34
C GLN A 203 -10.69 -15.37 19.77
N SER A 204 -11.53 -16.38 19.98
CA SER A 204 -11.08 -17.75 20.31
C SER A 204 -10.26 -18.38 19.17
N VAL A 205 -10.64 -18.12 17.92
CA VAL A 205 -9.90 -18.60 16.74
C VAL A 205 -8.63 -17.78 16.56
N ALA A 206 -8.70 -16.45 16.72
CA ALA A 206 -7.51 -15.59 16.71
C ALA A 206 -6.47 -16.01 17.77
N ALA A 207 -6.91 -16.47 18.95
CA ALA A 207 -6.01 -16.99 19.98
C ALA A 207 -5.32 -18.31 19.56
N LEU A 208 -6.01 -19.17 18.81
CA LEU A 208 -5.39 -20.39 18.25
C LEU A 208 -4.36 -20.05 17.17
N VAL A 209 -4.68 -19.09 16.30
CA VAL A 209 -3.74 -18.59 15.29
C VAL A 209 -2.51 -17.96 15.96
N SER A 210 -2.70 -17.17 17.02
CA SER A 210 -1.60 -16.59 17.81
C SER A 210 -0.71 -17.68 18.40
N ARG A 211 -1.30 -18.72 18.99
CA ARG A 211 -0.54 -19.87 19.52
C ARG A 211 0.21 -20.61 18.42
N GLN A 212 -0.39 -20.78 17.25
CA GLN A 212 0.27 -21.40 16.10
C GLN A 212 1.50 -20.58 15.67
N ARG A 213 1.35 -19.25 15.61
CA ARG A 213 2.44 -18.32 15.31
C ARG A 213 3.57 -18.40 16.35
N GLU A 214 3.25 -18.50 17.63
CA GLU A 214 4.25 -18.65 18.72
C GLU A 214 5.05 -19.94 18.60
N VAL A 215 4.43 -21.04 18.17
CA VAL A 215 5.14 -22.30 17.89
C VAL A 215 6.03 -22.13 16.64
N ALA A 216 5.47 -21.59 15.55
CA ALA A 216 6.22 -21.34 14.32
C ALA A 216 7.41 -20.39 14.54
N ALA A 217 7.31 -19.44 15.48
CA ALA A 217 8.38 -18.50 15.82
C ALA A 217 9.66 -19.17 16.34
N GLN A 218 9.58 -20.42 16.81
CA GLN A 218 10.74 -21.18 17.27
C GLN A 218 11.53 -21.82 16.12
N MET A 219 10.97 -21.84 14.90
CA MET A 219 11.67 -22.31 13.71
C MET A 219 12.76 -21.30 13.28
N PRO A 220 13.80 -21.72 12.54
CA PRO A 220 14.85 -20.82 12.06
C PRO A 220 14.36 -19.62 11.23
N ALA A 221 13.21 -19.75 10.56
CA ALA A 221 12.60 -18.68 9.77
C ALA A 221 11.98 -17.57 10.64
N GLY A 222 11.76 -17.83 11.94
CA GLY A 222 11.00 -16.96 12.84
C GLY A 222 9.50 -17.00 12.56
N PRO A 223 8.71 -16.10 13.17
CA PRO A 223 7.28 -16.08 12.95
C PRO A 223 6.95 -15.61 11.53
N TRP A 224 5.93 -16.20 10.93
CA TRP A 224 5.32 -15.66 9.72
C TRP A 224 4.66 -14.30 10.01
N TRP A 225 4.51 -13.47 8.97
CA TRP A 225 3.74 -12.21 9.05
C TRP A 225 2.29 -12.43 8.67
N ARG A 226 2.03 -13.25 7.64
CA ARG A 226 0.69 -13.69 7.30
C ARG A 226 0.55 -15.21 7.23
N LEU A 227 -0.60 -15.69 7.67
CA LEU A 227 -1.08 -17.06 7.45
C LEU A 227 -2.29 -16.97 6.53
N ILE A 228 -2.21 -17.66 5.39
CA ILE A 228 -3.26 -17.70 4.37
C ILE A 228 -3.73 -19.14 4.26
N LEU A 229 -5.02 -19.35 4.43
CA LEU A 229 -5.69 -20.63 4.31
C LEU A 229 -6.72 -20.55 3.20
N ASN A 230 -6.68 -21.48 2.25
CA ASN A 230 -7.77 -21.73 1.32
C ASN A 230 -8.30 -23.13 1.60
N VAL A 231 -9.61 -23.26 1.84
CA VAL A 231 -10.23 -24.52 2.24
C VAL A 231 -11.48 -24.76 1.42
N THR A 232 -11.58 -25.95 0.81
CA THR A 232 -12.79 -26.35 0.07
C THR A 232 -13.76 -27.13 0.95
N LYS A 233 -15.01 -27.24 0.51
CA LYS A 233 -16.04 -28.07 1.16
C LYS A 233 -15.70 -29.56 1.22
N GLN A 234 -14.67 -30.01 0.49
CA GLN A 234 -14.20 -31.40 0.58
C GLN A 234 -13.16 -31.56 1.69
N GLY A 235 -12.81 -30.46 2.36
CA GLY A 235 -11.80 -30.39 3.40
C GLY A 235 -10.37 -30.25 2.85
N GLU A 236 -10.21 -30.11 1.54
CA GLU A 236 -8.91 -29.81 0.93
C GLU A 236 -8.43 -28.44 1.44
N THR A 237 -7.24 -28.40 2.03
CA THR A 237 -6.67 -27.23 2.69
C THR A 237 -5.32 -26.88 2.09
N THR A 238 -5.16 -25.64 1.65
CA THR A 238 -3.87 -25.07 1.27
C THR A 238 -3.43 -24.12 2.37
N VAL A 239 -2.19 -24.27 2.84
CA VAL A 239 -1.61 -23.44 3.90
C VAL A 239 -0.42 -22.70 3.34
N ASN A 240 -0.45 -21.37 3.39
CA ASN A 240 0.67 -20.54 2.97
C ASN A 240 1.10 -19.60 4.11
N TYR A 241 2.41 -19.49 4.30
CA TYR A 241 3.04 -18.61 5.26
C TYR A 241 3.79 -17.52 4.50
N ASP A 242 3.36 -16.27 4.69
CA ASP A 242 4.00 -15.12 4.07
C ASP A 242 5.01 -14.48 5.05
N TYR A 243 6.27 -14.45 4.64
CA TYR A 243 7.38 -13.83 5.37
C TYR A 243 7.73 -12.43 4.82
N GLY A 244 6.86 -11.87 3.96
CA GLY A 244 7.00 -10.54 3.39
C GLY A 244 7.82 -10.52 2.12
N ASP A 245 7.90 -11.63 1.37
CA ASP A 245 8.63 -11.63 0.09
C ASP A 245 8.08 -10.56 -0.87
N GLU A 246 6.79 -10.25 -0.74
CA GLU A 246 6.11 -9.12 -1.36
C GLU A 246 5.43 -8.21 -0.30
N PRO A 247 5.14 -6.93 -0.62
CA PRO A 247 4.33 -6.04 0.22
C PRO A 247 2.95 -6.62 0.44
N PHE A 248 2.49 -6.52 1.68
CA PHE A 248 1.15 -6.94 2.04
C PHE A 248 0.09 -6.05 1.38
N PRO A 249 -1.09 -6.62 1.10
CA PRO A 249 -2.28 -5.84 0.74
C PRO A 249 -2.57 -4.74 1.77
N GLU A 250 -3.12 -3.59 1.34
CA GLU A 250 -3.36 -2.43 2.21
C GLU A 250 -4.27 -2.76 3.40
N ASP A 251 -5.24 -3.63 3.20
CA ASP A 251 -6.19 -4.10 4.21
C ASP A 251 -5.59 -5.11 5.21
N GLN A 252 -4.34 -5.53 4.99
CA GLN A 252 -3.57 -6.43 5.86
C GLN A 252 -2.23 -5.82 6.32
N LEU A 253 -1.91 -4.63 5.85
CA LEU A 253 -0.73 -3.89 6.25
C LEU A 253 -1.04 -3.09 7.52
N VAL A 254 -0.46 -3.52 8.65
CA VAL A 254 -0.60 -2.77 9.92
C VAL A 254 0.33 -1.55 9.96
N ALA A 255 0.16 -0.69 10.95
CA ALA A 255 1.04 0.46 11.14
C ALA A 255 2.51 0.03 11.38
N PRO A 256 3.51 0.83 10.96
CA PRO A 256 4.93 0.52 11.11
C PRO A 256 5.38 0.15 12.53
N GLU A 257 4.74 0.74 13.56
CA GLU A 257 5.02 0.52 14.97
C GLU A 257 4.86 -0.96 15.35
N HIS A 258 3.82 -1.63 14.85
CA HIS A 258 3.55 -3.03 15.16
C HIS A 258 4.60 -3.98 14.59
N TYR A 259 5.17 -3.64 13.43
CA TYR A 259 6.30 -4.39 12.88
C TYR A 259 7.58 -4.13 13.67
N ARG A 260 7.79 -2.93 14.23
CA ARG A 260 8.93 -2.64 15.13
C ARG A 260 8.83 -3.45 16.40
N ASP A 261 7.67 -3.47 17.04
CA ASP A 261 7.43 -4.26 18.26
C ASP A 261 7.71 -5.74 18.00
N ASP A 262 7.27 -6.26 16.84
CA ASP A 262 7.49 -7.66 16.48
C ASP A 262 8.96 -7.97 16.20
N LEU A 263 9.69 -7.06 15.55
CA LEU A 263 11.13 -7.20 15.31
C LEU A 263 11.96 -7.04 16.61
N GLU A 264 11.47 -6.32 17.60
CA GLU A 264 12.06 -6.27 18.94
C GLU A 264 11.86 -7.59 19.68
N ALA A 265 10.65 -8.17 19.61
CA ALA A 265 10.33 -9.46 20.23
C ALA A 265 10.98 -10.66 19.53
N TYR A 266 11.03 -10.62 18.20
CA TYR A 266 11.59 -11.66 17.32
C TYR A 266 12.62 -11.06 16.36
N PRO A 267 13.84 -10.76 16.83
CA PRO A 267 14.88 -10.16 16.00
C PRO A 267 15.24 -11.01 14.79
N ARG A 268 15.30 -10.37 13.61
CA ARG A 268 15.70 -10.99 12.35
C ARG A 268 16.99 -10.38 11.85
N SER A 269 17.90 -11.21 11.33
CA SER A 269 19.15 -10.73 10.72
C SER A 269 18.94 -10.01 9.40
N ARG A 270 17.80 -10.25 8.74
CA ARG A 270 17.42 -9.69 7.45
C ARG A 270 15.91 -9.66 7.34
N ILE A 271 15.38 -8.58 6.80
CA ILE A 271 13.98 -8.46 6.37
C ILE A 271 13.88 -7.95 4.93
N PRO A 272 12.77 -8.20 4.23
CA PRO A 272 12.53 -7.64 2.90
C PRO A 272 12.69 -6.12 2.89
N VAL A 273 13.32 -5.56 1.84
CA VAL A 273 13.64 -4.12 1.74
C VAL A 273 12.40 -3.25 1.91
N TRP A 274 11.27 -3.66 1.34
CA TRP A 274 10.02 -2.90 1.44
C TRP A 274 9.57 -2.76 2.90
N LEU A 275 9.68 -3.84 3.69
CA LEU A 275 9.28 -3.85 5.10
C LEU A 275 10.27 -3.05 5.93
N ALA A 276 11.57 -3.16 5.62
CA ALA A 276 12.60 -2.39 6.29
C ALA A 276 12.41 -0.88 6.08
N GLY A 277 12.14 -0.45 4.85
CA GLY A 277 11.79 0.92 4.54
C GLY A 277 10.49 1.36 5.21
N TYR A 278 9.44 0.54 5.16
CA TYR A 278 8.14 0.84 5.77
C TYR A 278 8.26 1.06 7.28
N VAL A 279 9.03 0.20 7.96
CA VAL A 279 9.35 0.29 9.39
C VAL A 279 10.15 1.56 9.72
N ALA A 280 11.16 1.89 8.90
CA ALA A 280 11.95 3.11 9.05
C ALA A 280 11.11 4.38 8.83
N GLY A 281 10.09 4.28 7.98
CA GLY A 281 9.08 5.31 7.76
C GLY A 281 9.59 6.54 7.02
N PRO A 282 8.76 7.60 6.92
CA PRO A 282 9.08 8.79 6.14
C PRO A 282 10.30 9.53 6.69
N ALA A 283 10.52 9.51 8.01
CA ALA A 283 11.63 10.21 8.65
C ALA A 283 13.02 9.75 8.13
N ALA A 284 13.13 8.55 7.57
CA ALA A 284 14.36 8.03 7.00
C ALA A 284 14.81 8.78 5.74
N GLN A 285 13.87 9.27 4.93
CA GLN A 285 14.16 9.83 3.61
C GLN A 285 13.41 11.13 3.28
N SER A 286 12.51 11.58 4.16
CA SER A 286 11.74 12.80 4.00
C SER A 286 12.65 14.01 3.89
N ARG A 287 12.22 14.97 3.08
CA ARG A 287 12.85 16.24 2.88
C ARG A 287 11.77 17.31 2.87
N ALA A 288 11.25 17.63 4.05
CA ALA A 288 10.19 18.63 4.21
C ALA A 288 10.66 20.01 3.70
N PRO A 289 9.76 20.91 3.24
CA PRO A 289 10.15 22.18 2.63
C PRO A 289 11.11 23.04 3.48
N ARG A 290 10.94 23.06 4.81
CA ARG A 290 11.84 23.76 5.73
C ARG A 290 13.25 23.14 5.73
N GLN A 291 13.34 21.82 5.88
CA GLN A 291 14.60 21.07 5.84
C GLN A 291 15.31 21.26 4.50
N ALA A 292 14.55 21.27 3.40
CA ALA A 292 15.09 21.47 2.06
C ALA A 292 15.73 22.87 1.90
N ALA A 293 15.11 23.91 2.46
CA ALA A 293 15.62 25.27 2.43
C ALA A 293 16.91 25.42 3.26
N GLU A 294 16.91 24.93 4.49
CA GLU A 294 18.08 24.94 5.38
C GLU A 294 19.26 24.18 4.76
N ALA A 295 18.99 22.99 4.20
CA ALA A 295 20.01 22.18 3.53
C ALA A 295 20.58 22.87 2.28
N ALA A 296 19.76 23.59 1.51
CA ALA A 296 20.19 24.29 0.31
C ALA A 296 21.12 25.48 0.63
N GLU A 297 20.94 26.15 1.77
CA GLU A 297 21.83 27.23 2.23
C GLU A 297 23.20 26.71 2.68
N ALA A 298 23.25 25.51 3.25
CA ALA A 298 24.47 24.86 3.71
C ALA A 298 25.13 23.96 2.64
N ALA A 299 24.55 23.85 1.45
CA ALA A 299 24.83 22.77 0.52
C ALA A 299 26.25 22.81 -0.06
N SER A 300 26.83 21.62 -0.22
CA SER A 300 27.94 21.37 -1.14
C SER A 300 27.42 21.26 -2.58
N ALA A 301 28.31 21.36 -3.57
CA ALA A 301 27.93 21.28 -4.98
C ALA A 301 27.30 19.92 -5.33
N ALA A 302 26.22 19.96 -6.11
CA ALA A 302 25.59 18.79 -6.71
C ALA A 302 26.49 18.11 -7.75
N VAL A 303 26.22 16.84 -8.05
CA VAL A 303 26.88 16.13 -9.15
C VAL A 303 26.08 16.37 -10.43
N VAL A 304 26.67 17.08 -11.39
CA VAL A 304 26.15 17.15 -12.77
C VAL A 304 26.35 15.79 -13.44
N THR A 305 25.32 15.30 -14.11
CA THR A 305 25.31 13.96 -14.69
C THR A 305 24.70 13.92 -16.09
N ALA A 306 25.09 12.91 -16.87
CA ALA A 306 24.58 12.58 -18.19
C ALA A 306 23.89 11.20 -18.22
N ASP A 307 23.53 10.64 -17.05
CA ASP A 307 22.84 9.33 -16.95
C ASP A 307 21.46 9.32 -17.64
N LEU A 308 20.90 10.51 -17.87
CA LEU A 308 19.58 10.74 -18.46
C LEU A 308 19.70 11.65 -19.70
N PRO A 309 18.87 11.42 -20.73
CA PRO A 309 18.77 12.36 -21.85
C PRO A 309 18.26 13.72 -21.39
N PRO A 310 18.53 14.82 -22.13
CA PRO A 310 17.99 16.14 -21.81
C PRO A 310 16.49 16.14 -21.54
N LEU A 311 16.02 16.97 -20.59
CA LEU A 311 14.62 16.96 -20.15
C LEU A 311 13.59 17.02 -21.30
N PRO A 312 13.74 17.86 -22.35
CA PRO A 312 12.79 17.87 -23.46
C PRO A 312 12.69 16.52 -24.19
N GLU A 313 13.83 15.87 -24.43
CA GLU A 313 13.89 14.56 -25.08
C GLU A 313 13.31 13.46 -24.18
N LEU A 314 13.65 13.47 -22.88
CA LEU A 314 13.12 12.52 -21.91
C LEU A 314 11.58 12.59 -21.88
N ARG A 315 11.02 13.81 -21.83
CA ARG A 315 9.58 14.05 -21.83
C ARG A 315 8.91 13.58 -23.11
N ALA A 316 9.49 13.88 -24.28
CA ALA A 316 8.95 13.46 -25.56
C ALA A 316 8.91 11.93 -25.68
N ARG A 317 10.01 11.24 -25.31
CA ARG A 317 10.09 9.77 -25.34
C ARG A 317 9.08 9.12 -24.40
N TRP A 318 8.93 9.65 -23.19
CA TRP A 318 7.93 9.17 -22.24
C TRP A 318 6.50 9.39 -22.76
N ALA A 319 6.22 10.57 -23.33
CA ALA A 319 4.91 10.92 -23.87
C ALA A 319 4.48 10.00 -25.02
N VAL A 320 5.38 9.70 -25.97
CA VAL A 320 5.04 8.79 -27.06
C VAL A 320 4.79 7.37 -26.56
N LEU A 321 5.57 6.86 -25.60
CA LEU A 321 5.29 5.56 -24.98
C LEU A 321 3.92 5.58 -24.29
N SER A 322 3.63 6.59 -23.49
CA SER A 322 2.32 6.75 -22.85
C SER A 322 1.18 6.76 -23.87
N ALA A 323 1.36 7.43 -25.01
CA ALA A 323 0.38 7.45 -26.09
C ALA A 323 0.16 6.04 -26.69
N ILE A 324 1.21 5.25 -26.91
CA ILE A 324 1.06 3.86 -27.40
C ILE A 324 0.28 3.01 -26.40
N TYR A 325 0.71 3.01 -25.13
CA TYR A 325 0.06 2.20 -24.08
C TYR A 325 -1.40 2.58 -23.88
N ALA A 326 -1.73 3.88 -23.89
CA ALA A 326 -3.10 4.34 -23.81
C ALA A 326 -3.91 3.96 -25.06
N GLY A 327 -3.32 4.05 -26.25
CA GLY A 327 -4.02 3.72 -27.49
C GLY A 327 -4.31 2.24 -27.69
N VAL A 328 -3.52 1.34 -27.08
CA VAL A 328 -3.85 -0.10 -27.04
C VAL A 328 -4.73 -0.47 -25.84
N GLU A 329 -5.29 0.52 -25.14
CA GLU A 329 -6.10 0.37 -23.92
C GLU A 329 -5.43 -0.48 -22.83
N SER A 330 -4.10 -0.40 -22.73
CA SER A 330 -3.38 -1.12 -21.67
C SER A 330 -3.74 -0.53 -20.31
N GLY A 331 -4.01 -1.37 -19.32
CA GLY A 331 -4.08 -0.95 -17.91
C GLY A 331 -2.71 -0.59 -17.32
N TRP A 332 -1.62 -0.93 -18.02
CA TRP A 332 -0.25 -0.83 -17.54
C TRP A 332 0.58 0.19 -18.32
N GLY A 333 1.83 0.41 -17.88
CA GLY A 333 2.82 1.22 -18.58
C GLY A 333 2.81 2.71 -18.21
N PRO A 334 3.66 3.52 -18.87
CA PRO A 334 3.84 4.92 -18.52
C PRO A 334 2.58 5.76 -18.77
N ARG A 335 2.31 6.75 -17.93
CA ARG A 335 1.23 7.73 -18.09
C ARG A 335 1.72 9.16 -17.95
N VAL A 336 1.06 10.06 -18.66
CA VAL A 336 1.19 11.51 -18.53
C VAL A 336 -0.04 12.05 -17.82
N PHE A 337 0.20 12.85 -16.79
CA PHE A 337 -0.80 13.61 -16.05
C PHE A 337 -0.46 15.10 -16.09
N PRO A 338 -1.41 16.00 -15.76
CA PRO A 338 -1.09 17.40 -15.57
C PRO A 338 0.06 17.59 -14.56
N GLY A 339 1.18 18.15 -15.04
CA GLY A 339 2.34 18.49 -14.22
C GLY A 339 3.30 17.34 -13.89
N HIS A 340 2.98 16.08 -14.21
CA HIS A 340 3.91 14.97 -13.97
C HIS A 340 3.71 13.78 -14.91
N LEU A 341 4.76 12.98 -15.05
CA LEU A 341 4.74 11.71 -15.76
C LEU A 341 5.03 10.59 -14.76
N TRP A 342 4.32 9.48 -14.88
CA TRP A 342 4.35 8.38 -13.93
C TRP A 342 4.58 7.05 -14.64
N TYR A 343 5.35 6.16 -14.02
CA TYR A 343 5.59 4.82 -14.50
C TYR A 343 5.82 3.88 -13.32
N GLU A 344 5.20 2.72 -13.40
CA GLU A 344 5.46 1.57 -12.53
C GLU A 344 5.51 0.33 -13.42
N SER A 345 6.54 -0.49 -13.24
CA SER A 345 6.67 -1.78 -13.91
C SER A 345 5.82 -2.85 -13.23
N ASP A 346 5.65 -3.97 -13.93
CA ASP A 346 5.04 -5.20 -13.38
C ASP A 346 5.81 -5.77 -12.18
N ARG A 347 7.09 -5.40 -12.02
CA ARG A 347 7.95 -5.75 -10.88
C ARG A 347 8.06 -4.65 -9.83
N ARG A 348 7.05 -3.77 -9.71
CA ARG A 348 6.99 -2.74 -8.66
C ARG A 348 8.20 -1.79 -8.62
N SER A 349 8.89 -1.63 -9.75
CA SER A 349 9.96 -0.63 -9.91
C SER A 349 9.38 0.52 -10.69
N GLY A 350 9.64 1.76 -10.27
CA GLY A 350 8.92 2.87 -10.85
C GLY A 350 9.45 4.23 -10.44
N SER A 351 8.90 5.25 -11.09
CA SER A 351 9.34 6.62 -10.92
C SER A 351 8.29 7.65 -11.32
N THR A 352 8.54 8.87 -10.88
CA THR A 352 7.73 10.04 -11.22
C THR A 352 8.64 11.17 -11.64
N LEU A 353 8.33 11.76 -12.80
CA LEU A 353 8.92 13.00 -13.29
C LEU A 353 7.95 14.15 -13.03
N PHE A 354 8.20 14.97 -12.02
CA PHE A 354 7.49 16.23 -11.81
C PHE A 354 8.10 17.32 -12.68
N VAL A 355 7.27 18.00 -13.48
CA VAL A 355 7.66 19.15 -14.29
C VAL A 355 7.23 20.41 -13.55
N LEU A 356 8.20 21.25 -13.22
CA LEU A 356 8.01 22.43 -12.39
C LEU A 356 8.15 23.73 -13.22
N PRO A 357 7.59 24.86 -12.77
CA PRO A 357 7.76 26.14 -13.45
C PRO A 357 9.23 26.55 -13.59
N GLY A 358 9.58 27.23 -14.68
CA GLY A 358 10.92 27.79 -14.89
C GLY A 358 11.95 26.75 -15.37
N GLU A 359 11.55 25.87 -16.28
CA GLU A 359 12.43 24.81 -16.83
C GLU A 359 13.10 23.96 -15.76
N ARG A 360 12.32 23.56 -14.74
CA ARG A 360 12.77 22.70 -13.66
C ARG A 360 12.03 21.38 -13.70
N ALA A 361 12.67 20.33 -13.24
CA ALA A 361 12.01 19.05 -13.05
C ALA A 361 12.67 18.25 -11.94
N VAL A 362 11.93 17.31 -11.37
CA VAL A 362 12.45 16.29 -10.44
C VAL A 362 12.03 14.93 -10.96
N LEU A 363 13.00 14.06 -11.22
CA LEU A 363 12.80 12.66 -11.51
C LEU A 363 13.25 11.85 -10.30
N SER A 364 12.32 11.17 -9.65
CA SER A 364 12.64 10.36 -8.47
C SER A 364 11.82 9.08 -8.47
N GLY A 365 12.32 8.05 -7.79
CA GLY A 365 11.71 6.74 -7.81
C GLY A 365 12.57 5.70 -7.10
N GLY A 366 12.31 4.43 -7.41
CA GLY A 366 13.14 3.37 -6.90
C GLY A 366 12.92 2.02 -7.57
N LYS A 367 13.97 1.22 -7.52
CA LYS A 367 13.96 -0.20 -7.85
C LYS A 367 13.35 -0.98 -6.69
N TRP A 368 12.48 -1.92 -7.00
CA TRP A 368 11.81 -2.80 -6.05
C TRP A 368 12.82 -3.52 -5.14
N ASP A 369 13.85 -4.10 -5.75
CA ASP A 369 14.97 -4.81 -5.14
C ASP A 369 16.24 -3.95 -5.22
N SER A 370 16.18 -2.72 -4.69
CA SER A 370 17.33 -1.82 -4.65
C SER A 370 18.45 -2.40 -3.78
N GLU A 371 19.62 -2.64 -4.40
CA GLU A 371 20.81 -3.11 -3.70
C GLU A 371 21.36 -2.05 -2.74
N LEU A 372 21.17 -0.76 -3.06
CA LEU A 372 21.55 0.35 -2.18
C LEU A 372 20.73 0.36 -0.89
N LEU A 373 19.41 0.20 -1.00
CA LEU A 373 18.53 0.15 0.17
C LEU A 373 18.71 -1.14 0.97
N GLU A 374 18.93 -2.26 0.28
CA GLU A 374 19.28 -3.53 0.92
C GLU A 374 20.57 -3.41 1.76
N ALA A 375 21.62 -2.83 1.18
CA ALA A 375 22.88 -2.59 1.90
C ALA A 375 22.72 -1.61 3.08
N ALA A 376 21.82 -0.63 2.96
CA ALA A 376 21.55 0.33 4.03
C ALA A 376 20.75 -0.30 5.18
N TYR A 377 19.56 -0.83 4.89
CA TYR A 377 18.64 -1.32 5.90
C TYR A 377 19.07 -2.62 6.54
N ASN A 378 19.55 -3.59 5.76
CA ASN A 378 19.97 -4.89 6.28
C ASN A 378 21.50 -4.99 6.48
N GLY A 379 22.28 -4.23 5.71
CA GLY A 379 23.75 -4.27 5.76
C GLY A 379 24.41 -3.25 6.69
N GLY A 380 23.63 -2.37 7.34
CA GLY A 380 24.14 -1.33 8.24
C GLY A 380 24.96 -0.23 7.55
N ARG A 381 24.85 -0.10 6.22
CA ARG A 381 25.41 1.04 5.49
C ARG A 381 24.56 2.29 5.72
N PRO A 382 25.11 3.50 5.56
CA PRO A 382 24.29 4.71 5.48
C PRO A 382 23.29 4.62 4.32
N LEU A 383 22.12 5.23 4.49
CA LEU A 383 21.19 5.44 3.40
C LEU A 383 21.85 6.22 2.24
N PRO A 384 21.42 6.00 0.99
CA PRO A 384 21.98 6.71 -0.15
C PRO A 384 21.78 8.23 0.01
N ASP A 385 22.83 9.00 -0.23
CA ASP A 385 22.76 10.45 -0.25
C ASP A 385 22.20 10.92 -1.59
N LEU A 386 20.88 11.03 -1.62
CA LEU A 386 20.10 11.43 -2.80
C LEU A 386 20.04 12.96 -3.00
N TYR A 387 20.54 13.73 -2.04
CA TYR A 387 20.05 15.08 -1.79
C TYR A 387 21.12 16.14 -1.64
N THR A 388 22.39 15.75 -1.47
CA THR A 388 23.52 16.69 -1.48
C THR A 388 23.50 17.58 -2.72
N GLY A 389 23.53 18.89 -2.49
CA GLY A 389 23.48 19.89 -3.55
C GLY A 389 22.11 20.15 -4.15
N ALA A 390 21.06 19.44 -3.73
CA ALA A 390 19.73 19.70 -4.27
C ALA A 390 19.17 21.03 -3.75
N PRO A 391 18.52 21.83 -4.62
CA PRO A 391 17.91 23.10 -4.24
C PRO A 391 16.65 22.90 -3.38
N ALA A 392 16.20 23.96 -2.71
CA ALA A 392 15.07 23.93 -1.78
C ALA A 392 13.74 23.44 -2.38
N TRP A 393 13.57 23.56 -3.70
CA TRP A 393 12.39 23.08 -4.41
C TRP A 393 12.41 21.58 -4.72
N VAL A 394 13.53 20.90 -4.46
CA VAL A 394 13.58 19.43 -4.38
C VAL A 394 13.23 19.05 -2.94
N ASN A 395 11.94 18.79 -2.72
CA ASN A 395 11.36 18.46 -1.42
C ASN A 395 10.17 17.51 -1.60
N ASP A 396 9.57 17.07 -0.50
CA ASP A 396 8.49 16.06 -0.49
C ASP A 396 7.32 16.33 -1.46
N SER A 397 7.07 17.60 -1.83
CA SER A 397 5.99 17.96 -2.76
C SER A 397 6.32 17.67 -4.24
N ALA A 398 7.59 17.43 -4.56
CA ALA A 398 8.08 17.16 -5.90
C ALA A 398 8.82 15.81 -5.98
N LEU A 399 8.66 14.95 -4.98
CA LEU A 399 9.29 13.63 -4.91
C LEU A 399 8.27 12.51 -5.07
N ASN A 400 8.72 11.38 -5.59
CA ASN A 400 7.92 10.17 -5.72
C ASN A 400 7.45 9.69 -4.34
N THR A 401 6.24 9.13 -4.30
CA THR A 401 5.57 8.71 -3.06
C THR A 401 6.34 7.67 -2.25
N ARG A 402 7.30 6.95 -2.87
CA ARG A 402 8.22 6.03 -2.19
C ARG A 402 8.98 6.64 -1.02
N ILE A 403 9.18 7.97 -1.02
CA ILE A 403 9.77 8.69 0.11
C ILE A 403 9.00 8.48 1.42
N ARG A 404 7.69 8.22 1.35
CA ARG A 404 6.85 8.00 2.54
C ARG A 404 7.14 6.68 3.23
N ASN A 405 7.66 5.70 2.50
CA ASN A 405 7.92 4.35 2.97
C ASN A 405 9.42 4.02 2.97
N GLY A 406 10.30 5.02 2.88
CA GLY A 406 11.74 4.78 2.85
C GLY A 406 12.26 3.99 1.63
N LEU A 407 11.52 3.99 0.51
CA LEU A 407 11.83 3.19 -0.69
C LEU A 407 12.37 4.01 -1.86
N LEU A 408 12.73 5.28 -1.64
CA LEU A 408 13.36 6.09 -2.67
C LEU A 408 14.81 5.63 -2.83
N SER A 409 15.19 5.17 -4.03
CA SER A 409 16.58 4.75 -4.32
C SER A 409 17.33 5.70 -5.26
N PHE A 410 16.62 6.64 -5.91
CA PHE A 410 17.25 7.72 -6.67
C PHE A 410 16.44 9.02 -6.68
N CYS A 411 17.16 10.14 -6.87
CA CYS A 411 16.59 11.45 -7.11
C CYS A 411 17.51 12.26 -8.04
N TYR A 412 16.97 12.70 -9.17
CA TYR A 412 17.61 13.57 -10.14
C TYR A 412 16.77 14.85 -10.27
N TRP A 413 17.42 15.99 -10.44
CA TRP A 413 16.73 17.25 -10.72
C TRP A 413 17.34 17.96 -11.91
N TRP A 414 16.47 18.57 -12.72
CA TRP A 414 16.86 19.35 -13.88
C TRP A 414 16.89 20.83 -13.51
N ALA A 415 18.03 21.46 -13.73
CA ALA A 415 18.25 22.88 -13.53
C ALA A 415 19.34 23.37 -14.48
N ASP A 416 19.19 24.60 -15.00
CA ASP A 416 20.17 25.26 -15.86
C ASP A 416 20.58 24.42 -17.08
N GLY A 417 19.61 23.70 -17.66
CA GLY A 417 19.82 22.88 -18.85
C GLY A 417 20.57 21.57 -18.61
N GLN A 418 20.73 21.12 -17.35
CA GLN A 418 21.47 19.92 -16.99
C GLN A 418 20.74 19.10 -15.91
N TRP A 419 21.00 17.79 -15.93
CA TRP A 419 20.61 16.90 -14.83
C TRP A 419 21.66 16.93 -13.72
N HIS A 420 21.17 16.94 -12.49
CA HIS A 420 21.95 16.89 -11.27
C HIS A 420 21.44 15.74 -10.39
N ARG A 421 22.33 15.20 -9.55
CA ARG A 421 22.00 14.20 -8.52
C ARG A 421 22.79 14.46 -7.24
N GLY A 422 22.39 13.76 -6.17
CA GLY A 422 23.12 13.71 -4.91
C GLY A 422 24.49 13.04 -5.02
N ALA A 423 25.17 12.88 -3.89
CA ALA A 423 26.54 12.36 -3.85
C ALA A 423 26.61 10.86 -4.22
N THR A 424 25.62 10.07 -3.81
CA THR A 424 25.57 8.63 -4.13
C THR A 424 25.33 8.43 -5.63
N ASP A 425 26.11 7.54 -6.25
CA ASP A 425 25.86 7.11 -7.63
C ASP A 425 24.68 6.14 -7.66
N THR A 426 23.59 6.57 -8.29
CA THR A 426 22.32 5.85 -8.40
C THR A 426 22.00 5.47 -9.84
N SER A 427 22.97 5.55 -10.76
CA SER A 427 22.75 5.25 -12.18
C SER A 427 22.21 3.84 -12.42
N GLY A 428 22.66 2.85 -11.63
CA GLY A 428 22.19 1.46 -11.67
C GLY A 428 20.75 1.24 -11.19
N GLU A 429 20.14 2.24 -10.54
CA GLU A 429 18.75 2.16 -10.05
C GLU A 429 17.72 2.56 -11.12
N LEU A 430 18.17 3.16 -12.24
CA LEU A 430 17.29 3.73 -13.25
C LEU A 430 16.65 2.69 -14.19
N ASP A 431 17.36 1.60 -14.50
CA ASP A 431 17.02 0.70 -15.61
C ASP A 431 15.63 0.05 -15.47
N ALA A 432 15.30 -0.45 -14.28
CA ALA A 432 14.02 -1.09 -14.01
C ALA A 432 12.91 -0.09 -13.63
N ALA A 433 13.29 1.13 -13.25
CA ALA A 433 12.38 2.15 -12.71
C ALA A 433 11.98 3.20 -13.75
N LEU A 434 12.52 3.14 -14.96
CA LEU A 434 12.16 3.99 -16.09
C LEU A 434 11.53 3.18 -17.21
N PRO A 435 10.57 3.75 -17.94
CA PRO A 435 10.17 3.20 -19.24
C PRO A 435 11.37 3.26 -20.21
N ALA A 436 11.24 2.66 -21.39
CA ALA A 436 12.30 2.59 -22.42
C ALA A 436 12.60 3.96 -23.07
N VAL A 437 13.06 4.95 -22.30
CA VAL A 437 13.24 6.36 -22.69
C VAL A 437 14.71 6.78 -22.77
N ARG A 438 15.64 5.89 -22.40
CA ARG A 438 17.08 6.19 -22.34
C ARG A 438 17.66 6.54 -23.71
N THR A 439 17.26 5.81 -24.75
CA THR A 439 17.68 6.08 -26.13
C THR A 439 16.47 6.16 -27.08
N PRO A 440 16.60 6.86 -28.22
CA PRO A 440 15.55 6.86 -29.24
C PRO A 440 15.26 5.44 -29.78
N ASP A 441 16.28 4.62 -29.97
CA ASP A 441 16.14 3.27 -30.53
C ASP A 441 15.39 2.34 -29.57
N ASP A 442 15.65 2.41 -28.26
CA ASP A 442 14.91 1.67 -27.23
C ASP A 442 13.44 2.12 -27.21
N THR A 443 13.21 3.44 -27.33
CA THR A 443 11.85 4.01 -27.35
C THR A 443 11.07 3.48 -28.56
N VAL A 444 11.65 3.58 -29.76
CA VAL A 444 11.00 3.11 -31.00
C VAL A 444 10.76 1.61 -30.96
N SER A 445 11.72 0.83 -30.45
CA SER A 445 11.59 -0.62 -30.32
C SER A 445 10.45 -0.99 -29.35
N ALA A 446 10.31 -0.29 -28.23
CA ALA A 446 9.20 -0.48 -27.30
C ALA A 446 7.85 -0.07 -27.91
N MET A 447 7.80 0.99 -28.73
CA MET A 447 6.59 1.37 -29.47
C MET A 447 6.19 0.26 -30.45
N VAL A 448 7.13 -0.21 -31.27
CA VAL A 448 6.91 -1.24 -32.29
C VAL A 448 6.47 -2.57 -31.68
N ALA A 449 6.94 -2.91 -30.49
CA ALA A 449 6.51 -4.11 -29.77
C ALA A 449 5.00 -4.13 -29.49
N LEU A 450 4.37 -2.96 -29.36
CA LEU A 450 2.94 -2.81 -29.09
C LEU A 450 2.12 -2.52 -30.37
N THR A 451 2.69 -1.82 -31.34
CA THR A 451 2.01 -1.47 -32.60
C THR A 451 2.18 -2.51 -33.70
N GLY A 452 3.10 -3.45 -33.53
CA GLY A 452 3.38 -4.54 -34.46
C GLY A 452 4.40 -4.17 -35.54
N PRO A 453 4.95 -5.19 -36.25
CA PRO A 453 6.00 -5.00 -37.25
C PRO A 453 5.52 -4.12 -38.43
N GLY A 454 6.45 -3.42 -39.07
CA GLY A 454 6.16 -2.53 -40.20
C GLY A 454 5.70 -1.13 -39.80
N THR A 455 5.75 -0.79 -38.52
CA THR A 455 5.42 0.53 -37.96
C THR A 455 6.65 1.33 -37.53
N GLU A 456 7.86 0.83 -37.81
CA GLU A 456 9.13 1.39 -37.34
C GLU A 456 9.34 2.83 -37.79
N ALA A 457 9.08 3.11 -39.07
CA ALA A 457 9.24 4.45 -39.65
C ALA A 457 8.23 5.45 -39.05
N GLN A 458 7.00 5.03 -38.83
CA GLN A 458 5.94 5.85 -38.24
C GLN A 458 6.24 6.13 -36.76
N CYS A 459 6.71 5.14 -36.01
CA CYS A 459 7.13 5.30 -34.62
C CYS A 459 8.30 6.28 -34.51
N ALA A 460 9.34 6.12 -35.33
CA ALA A 460 10.48 7.04 -35.37
C ALA A 460 10.07 8.47 -35.75
N ALA A 461 9.19 8.62 -36.76
CA ALA A 461 8.67 9.92 -37.17
C ALA A 461 7.83 10.59 -36.08
N LEU A 462 6.98 9.84 -35.37
CA LEU A 462 6.20 10.37 -34.26
C LEU A 462 7.10 10.81 -33.09
N LEU A 463 8.13 10.03 -32.77
CA LEU A 463 9.10 10.40 -31.75
C LEU A 463 9.84 11.70 -32.13
N ALA A 464 10.33 11.81 -33.37
CA ALA A 464 10.98 13.03 -33.84
C ALA A 464 10.04 14.26 -33.76
N ALA A 465 8.79 14.10 -34.21
CA ALA A 465 7.80 15.16 -34.14
C ALA A 465 7.46 15.55 -32.68
N ALA A 466 7.42 14.60 -31.75
CA ALA A 466 7.20 14.88 -30.34
C ALA A 466 8.36 15.67 -29.70
N VAL A 467 9.61 15.37 -30.08
CA VAL A 467 10.79 16.15 -29.64
C VAL A 467 10.73 17.60 -30.15
N GLU A 468 10.18 17.80 -31.35
CA GLU A 468 10.01 19.12 -31.97
C GLU A 468 8.71 19.84 -31.58
N HIS A 469 7.90 19.26 -30.67
CA HIS A 469 6.57 19.77 -30.31
C HIS A 469 5.63 19.97 -31.52
N SER A 470 5.74 19.06 -32.51
CA SER A 470 5.03 19.12 -33.79
C SER A 470 4.21 17.86 -34.08
N ALA A 471 3.99 16.99 -33.08
CA ALA A 471 3.21 15.78 -33.25
C ALA A 471 1.76 16.08 -33.66
N THR A 472 1.19 15.27 -34.54
CA THR A 472 -0.17 15.48 -35.07
C THR A 472 -1.06 14.27 -34.82
N THR A 473 -2.37 14.50 -34.71
CA THR A 473 -3.38 13.44 -34.63
C THR A 473 -3.26 12.43 -35.78
N ALA A 474 -2.92 12.89 -36.98
CA ALA A 474 -2.72 12.02 -38.14
C ALA A 474 -1.49 11.10 -37.98
N ALA A 475 -0.39 11.61 -37.44
CA ALA A 475 0.79 10.81 -37.14
C ALA A 475 0.51 9.74 -36.07
N VAL A 476 -0.29 10.08 -35.06
CA VAL A 476 -0.74 9.11 -34.03
C VAL A 476 -1.69 8.08 -34.63
N ALA A 477 -2.61 8.44 -35.53
CA ALA A 477 -3.45 7.44 -36.18
C ALA A 477 -2.64 6.46 -37.05
N ALA A 478 -1.57 6.95 -37.70
CA ALA A 478 -0.76 6.18 -38.63
C ALA A 478 0.08 5.05 -37.99
N ILE A 479 0.35 5.11 -36.69
CA ILE A 479 1.07 4.04 -35.97
C ILE A 479 0.17 2.86 -35.58
N PHE A 480 -1.15 3.05 -35.49
CA PHE A 480 -2.10 2.01 -35.08
C PHE A 480 -2.73 1.25 -36.25
N THR A 481 -2.18 1.35 -37.46
CA THR A 481 -2.74 0.69 -38.66
C THR A 481 -2.86 -0.84 -38.53
N ASN A 482 -2.02 -1.44 -37.68
CA ASN A 482 -1.98 -2.88 -37.42
C ASN A 482 -2.63 -3.28 -36.09
N VAL A 483 -3.28 -2.34 -35.38
CA VAL A 483 -3.92 -2.57 -34.09
C VAL A 483 -5.42 -2.30 -34.21
N PRO A 484 -6.24 -3.33 -34.53
CA PRO A 484 -7.68 -3.18 -34.61
C PRO A 484 -8.26 -2.72 -33.27
N GLY A 485 -9.11 -1.68 -33.29
CA GLY A 485 -9.77 -1.18 -32.09
C GLY A 485 -8.95 -0.23 -31.23
N ALA A 486 -7.77 0.22 -31.69
CA ALA A 486 -6.97 1.18 -30.93
C ALA A 486 -7.70 2.51 -30.66
N ASP A 487 -7.61 3.00 -29.43
CA ASP A 487 -8.12 4.30 -29.00
C ASP A 487 -7.12 5.42 -29.32
N VAL A 488 -7.21 5.91 -30.56
CA VAL A 488 -6.40 7.04 -31.03
C VAL A 488 -6.66 8.31 -30.20
N ALA A 489 -7.86 8.49 -29.65
CA ALA A 489 -8.19 9.68 -28.87
C ALA A 489 -7.46 9.67 -27.51
N ALA A 490 -7.42 8.50 -26.84
CA ALA A 490 -6.63 8.32 -25.62
C ALA A 490 -5.14 8.55 -25.88
N ALA A 491 -4.60 8.03 -26.99
CA ALA A 491 -3.20 8.25 -27.38
C ALA A 491 -2.88 9.74 -27.60
N VAL A 492 -3.73 10.46 -28.35
CA VAL A 492 -3.59 11.90 -28.60
C VAL A 492 -3.68 12.69 -27.30
N ASN A 493 -4.56 12.31 -26.38
CA ASN A 493 -4.69 12.97 -25.09
C ASN A 493 -3.38 12.91 -24.28
N GLN A 494 -2.66 11.79 -24.30
CA GLN A 494 -1.35 11.68 -23.63
C GLN A 494 -0.32 12.67 -24.19
N LEU A 495 -0.25 12.82 -25.52
CA LEU A 495 0.63 13.80 -26.17
C LEU A 495 0.21 15.25 -25.89
N SER A 496 -1.09 15.50 -25.81
CA SER A 496 -1.66 16.81 -25.46
C SER A 496 -1.25 17.22 -24.04
N LEU A 497 -1.43 16.33 -23.06
CA LEU A 497 -1.04 16.56 -21.67
C LEU A 497 0.47 16.79 -21.52
N ALA A 498 1.28 16.15 -22.37
CA ALA A 498 2.72 16.38 -22.41
C ALA A 498 3.11 17.71 -23.10
N GLY A 499 2.19 18.36 -23.81
CA GLY A 499 2.46 19.60 -24.55
C GLY A 499 3.38 19.39 -25.75
N VAL A 500 3.28 18.24 -26.43
CA VAL A 500 4.11 17.90 -27.62
C VAL A 500 3.33 17.87 -28.93
N LEU A 501 2.01 18.12 -28.88
CA LEU A 501 1.20 18.30 -30.08
C LEU A 501 1.46 19.65 -30.74
N ALA A 502 1.35 19.68 -32.07
CA ALA A 502 1.28 20.92 -32.82
C ALA A 502 0.06 21.74 -32.37
N GLY A 503 0.30 23.02 -32.06
CA GLY A 503 -0.73 23.98 -31.63
C GLY A 503 -1.59 24.53 -32.76
#